data_AF-A0A543BMA4-F1
#
_entry.id   AF-A0A543BMA4-F1
#
_cell.length_a   1.000
_cell.length_b   1.000
_cell.length_c   1.000
_cell.angle_alpha   90.00
_cell.angle_beta   90.00
_cell.angle_gamma   90.00
#
_symmetry.space_group_name_H-M   'P 1'
#
loop_
_entity.id
_entity.type
_entity.pdbx_description
1 polymer ?
#
loop_
_entity_poly.entity_id
_entity_poly.type
_entity_poly.pdbx_seq_one_letter_code
_entity_poly.pdbx_strand_id
1 'polypeptide(L)'
;MLGSTYIETGGHVRVYDDAVRTHQVFPLGTYRVGFSSKEGFSLIRIDDLTVGAERVYGGRDRKVAKIFRSYALAERSLGVMLSGDKGIGKSLFLRMVAESARAHGLPVVVVSEDNDGLVDFLDSLDECLIVFDEFEKIFPAGRRGLTDGLNRQNQFLSLFDGLSSVKRIYCLSVNDIADVSTYLVNRPGRFHYHLRFDYPGPEEVRQYLVDQAPGADPDEIENVALFSRRARLNYDHLRAIAFELRQPDTLFSEIVDDLNIKSVEPGTYRIEARFPDGKVWADEVEINLFERGDVGRTFELRNSMRSIFASFVPRDLIFEPDGGIFVPIDRLELLGDDDEEPEIYPTSVRLTLAGQGNYGFGLWDTAEIRAR
;
A
#
# COMPACT_ATOMS: atom_id res chain seq x y z
N MET A 1 18.11 -33.88 -42.64
CA MET A 1 16.83 -33.35 -43.17
C MET A 1 16.03 -32.90 -41.96
N LEU A 2 15.81 -31.60 -41.81
CA LEU A 2 14.89 -31.05 -40.80
C LEU A 2 13.48 -31.40 -41.31
N GLY A 3 12.71 -32.19 -40.56
CA GLY A 3 11.39 -32.65 -40.99
C GLY A 3 10.32 -31.60 -40.72
N SER A 4 9.36 -31.43 -41.62
CA SER A 4 8.22 -30.53 -41.38
C SER A 4 7.25 -31.15 -40.37
N THR A 5 6.75 -30.33 -39.45
CA THR A 5 5.66 -30.69 -38.53
C THR A 5 4.33 -30.23 -39.10
N TYR A 6 3.33 -31.11 -39.14
CA TYR A 6 2.00 -30.78 -39.66
C TYR A 6 1.00 -30.74 -38.50
N ILE A 7 0.31 -29.61 -38.33
CA ILE A 7 -0.75 -29.45 -37.32
C ILE A 7 -2.07 -29.22 -38.05
N GLU A 8 -3.07 -30.05 -37.77
CA GLU A 8 -4.43 -29.90 -38.31
C GLU A 8 -5.35 -29.24 -37.29
N THR A 9 -6.11 -28.24 -37.71
CA THR A 9 -7.11 -27.57 -36.87
C THR A 9 -8.33 -27.21 -37.72
N GLY A 10 -9.51 -27.73 -37.38
CA GLY A 10 -10.75 -27.45 -38.10
C GLY A 10 -10.71 -27.81 -39.60
N GLY A 11 -9.96 -28.86 -39.98
CA GLY A 11 -9.77 -29.30 -41.37
C GLY A 11 -8.72 -28.51 -42.15
N HIS A 12 -8.04 -27.53 -41.53
CA HIS A 12 -6.91 -26.83 -42.11
C HIS A 12 -5.59 -27.43 -41.60
N VAL A 13 -4.74 -27.89 -42.52
CA VAL A 13 -3.39 -28.36 -42.19
C VAL A 13 -2.40 -27.21 -42.34
N ARG A 14 -1.74 -26.85 -41.25
CA ARG A 14 -0.62 -25.89 -41.22
C ARG A 14 0.70 -26.64 -41.14
N VAL A 15 1.65 -26.19 -41.96
CA VAL A 15 3.00 -26.75 -42.03
C VAL A 15 3.95 -25.86 -41.25
N TYR A 16 4.69 -26.47 -40.34
CA TYR A 16 5.70 -25.82 -39.52
C TYR A 16 7.06 -26.52 -39.69
N ASP A 17 8.10 -25.90 -39.16
CA ASP A 17 9.42 -26.52 -39.05
C ASP A 17 9.44 -27.58 -37.92
N ASP A 18 10.62 -28.15 -37.68
CA ASP A 18 10.85 -29.13 -36.62
C ASP A 18 11.00 -28.51 -35.22
N ALA A 19 10.96 -27.18 -35.11
CA ALA A 19 11.02 -26.49 -33.81
C ALA A 19 9.66 -26.49 -33.09
N VAL A 20 8.58 -26.84 -33.78
CA VAL A 20 7.24 -26.88 -33.20
C VAL A 20 7.08 -27.99 -32.17
N ARG A 21 6.58 -27.59 -31.01
CA ARG A 21 6.27 -28.46 -29.89
C ARG A 21 4.77 -28.37 -29.60
N THR A 22 4.12 -29.52 -29.47
CA THR A 22 2.73 -29.59 -29.02
C THR A 22 2.69 -29.93 -27.54
N HIS A 23 1.73 -29.34 -26.83
CA HIS A 23 1.53 -29.54 -25.40
C HIS A 23 0.07 -29.93 -25.15
N GLN A 24 -0.13 -30.96 -24.33
CA GLN A 24 -1.46 -31.45 -23.92
C GLN A 24 -2.01 -30.71 -22.69
N VAL A 25 -1.13 -30.02 -21.96
CA VAL A 25 -1.43 -29.25 -20.76
C VAL A 25 -0.72 -27.91 -20.89
N PHE A 26 -1.35 -26.84 -20.42
CA PHE A 26 -0.72 -25.52 -20.36
C PHE A 26 0.65 -25.59 -19.65
N PRO A 27 1.77 -25.38 -20.36
CA PRO A 27 3.09 -25.53 -19.76
C PRO A 27 3.34 -24.51 -18.65
N LEU A 28 4.03 -24.96 -17.60
CA LEU A 28 4.40 -24.10 -16.48
C LEU A 28 5.38 -23.00 -16.93
N GLY A 29 5.07 -21.77 -16.57
CA GLY A 29 5.88 -20.59 -16.82
C GLY A 29 5.05 -19.32 -16.71
N THR A 30 5.71 -18.19 -16.99
CA THR A 30 5.05 -16.89 -17.08
C THR A 30 4.92 -16.48 -18.55
N TYR A 31 3.73 -16.02 -18.91
CA TYR A 31 3.37 -15.66 -20.27
C TYR A 31 2.75 -14.27 -20.29
N ARG A 32 3.02 -13.51 -21.35
CA ARG A 32 2.30 -12.27 -21.66
C ARG A 32 1.29 -12.55 -22.76
N VAL A 33 0.09 -12.01 -22.63
CA VAL A 33 -0.88 -12.02 -23.73
C VAL A 33 -0.36 -11.13 -24.85
N GLY A 34 -0.22 -11.69 -26.05
CA GLY A 34 0.07 -10.95 -27.28
C GLY A 34 -1.13 -10.99 -28.21
N PHE A 35 -1.31 -9.96 -29.01
CA PHE A 35 -2.35 -9.91 -30.04
C PHE A 35 -1.80 -9.39 -31.36
N SER A 36 -2.21 -10.02 -32.46
CA SER A 36 -1.93 -9.57 -33.82
C SER A 36 -3.19 -9.72 -34.67
N SER A 37 -3.48 -8.73 -35.51
CA SER A 37 -4.64 -8.78 -36.41
C SER A 37 -4.61 -9.96 -37.39
N LYS A 38 -3.43 -10.55 -37.63
CA LYS A 38 -3.26 -11.70 -38.54
C LYS A 38 -3.39 -13.06 -37.84
N GLU A 39 -2.93 -13.15 -36.60
CA GLU A 39 -2.78 -14.44 -35.89
C GLU A 39 -3.73 -14.58 -34.69
N GLY A 40 -4.37 -13.48 -34.27
CA GLY A 40 -5.22 -13.43 -33.09
C GLY A 40 -4.40 -13.37 -31.79
N PHE A 41 -4.99 -13.89 -30.72
CA PHE A 41 -4.34 -13.95 -29.41
C PHE A 41 -3.31 -15.07 -29.33
N SER A 42 -2.22 -14.80 -28.62
CA SER A 42 -1.14 -15.75 -28.34
C SER A 42 -0.58 -15.53 -26.94
N LEU A 43 0.18 -16.52 -26.45
CA LEU A 43 0.91 -16.45 -25.20
C LEU A 43 2.41 -16.41 -25.48
N ILE A 44 3.03 -15.28 -25.18
CA ILE A 44 4.46 -15.06 -25.37
C ILE A 44 5.15 -15.36 -24.04
N ARG A 45 6.00 -16.40 -23.99
CA ARG A 45 6.76 -16.72 -22.77
C ARG A 45 7.71 -15.57 -22.43
N ILE A 46 7.70 -15.17 -21.17
CA ILE A 46 8.56 -14.12 -20.62
C ILE A 46 9.33 -14.65 -19.40
N ASP A 47 10.26 -13.84 -18.90
CA ASP A 47 10.89 -14.13 -17.61
C ASP A 47 9.85 -14.20 -16.51
N ASP A 48 10.12 -15.09 -15.58
CA ASP A 48 9.18 -15.37 -14.52
C ASP A 48 9.06 -14.20 -13.54
N LEU A 49 7.82 -13.86 -13.19
CA LEU A 49 7.55 -12.91 -12.12
C LEU A 49 8.04 -13.51 -10.79
N THR A 50 9.11 -12.93 -10.26
CA THR A 50 9.77 -13.33 -9.01
C THR A 50 9.97 -12.10 -8.13
N VAL A 51 9.98 -12.31 -6.81
CA VAL A 51 10.27 -11.25 -5.83
C VAL A 51 11.76 -10.84 -5.87
N GLY A 52 12.63 -11.77 -6.27
CA GLY A 52 14.07 -11.55 -6.30
C GLY A 52 14.65 -11.39 -4.89
N ALA A 53 15.63 -10.49 -4.73
CA ALA A 53 16.26 -10.19 -3.44
C ALA A 53 15.49 -9.14 -2.60
N GLU A 54 14.33 -8.68 -3.08
CA GLU A 54 13.56 -7.63 -2.40
C GLU A 54 12.91 -8.21 -1.13
N ARG A 55 13.25 -7.64 0.03
CA ARG A 55 12.66 -8.08 1.29
C ARG A 55 11.19 -7.68 1.34
N VAL A 56 10.37 -8.59 1.84
CA VAL A 56 8.92 -8.39 2.00
C VAL A 56 8.63 -7.97 3.43
N TYR A 57 7.89 -6.88 3.59
CA TYR A 57 7.47 -6.35 4.89
C TYR A 57 5.95 -6.47 5.10
N GLY A 58 5.48 -6.25 6.33
CA GLY A 58 4.04 -6.16 6.64
C GLY A 58 3.27 -7.49 6.60
N GLY A 59 3.95 -8.64 6.74
CA GLY A 59 3.30 -9.95 6.85
C GLY A 59 2.55 -10.40 5.59
N ARG A 60 2.95 -9.90 4.42
CA ARG A 60 2.32 -10.18 3.13
C ARG A 60 2.30 -11.67 2.77
N ASP A 61 3.28 -12.46 3.23
CA ASP A 61 3.34 -13.92 3.01
C ASP A 61 2.10 -14.64 3.55
N ARG A 62 1.58 -14.20 4.70
CA ARG A 62 0.37 -14.78 5.30
C ARG A 62 -0.85 -14.55 4.41
N LYS A 63 -0.93 -13.39 3.74
CA LYS A 63 -2.01 -13.05 2.80
C LYS A 63 -1.90 -13.89 1.53
N VAL A 64 -0.69 -14.07 0.98
CA VAL A 64 -0.46 -14.95 -0.18
C VAL A 64 -0.87 -16.39 0.15
N ALA A 65 -0.39 -16.94 1.26
CA ALA A 65 -0.76 -18.29 1.70
C ALA A 65 -2.28 -18.43 1.91
N LYS A 66 -2.96 -17.38 2.38
CA LYS A 66 -4.42 -17.37 2.52
C LYS A 66 -5.14 -17.48 1.17
N ILE A 67 -4.67 -16.79 0.13
CA ILE A 67 -5.24 -16.86 -1.23
C ILE A 67 -5.22 -18.32 -1.74
N PHE A 68 -4.07 -18.99 -1.66
CA PHE A 68 -3.93 -20.36 -2.18
C PHE A 68 -4.69 -21.39 -1.35
N ARG A 69 -4.77 -21.24 -0.02
CA ARG A 69 -5.65 -22.08 0.81
C ARG A 69 -7.11 -21.95 0.41
N SER A 70 -7.58 -20.74 0.12
CA SER A 70 -8.94 -20.53 -0.36
C SER A 70 -9.16 -21.06 -1.76
N TYR A 71 -8.20 -20.91 -2.67
CA TYR A 71 -8.30 -21.46 -4.03
C TYR A 71 -8.37 -22.99 -4.04
N ALA A 72 -7.63 -23.65 -3.14
CA ALA A 72 -7.69 -25.11 -2.97
C ALA A 72 -9.09 -25.60 -2.54
N LEU A 73 -9.81 -24.82 -1.73
CA LEU A 73 -11.16 -25.13 -1.26
C LEU A 73 -12.28 -24.67 -2.21
N ALA A 74 -11.98 -23.76 -3.14
CA ALA A 74 -12.96 -23.20 -4.05
C ALA A 74 -13.25 -24.15 -5.22
N GLU A 75 -14.52 -24.27 -5.58
CA GLU A 75 -14.98 -24.97 -6.79
C GLU A 75 -15.17 -24.02 -7.99
N ARG A 76 -14.88 -22.73 -7.82
CA ARG A 76 -14.99 -21.71 -8.86
C ARG A 76 -13.76 -20.80 -8.88
N SER A 77 -13.66 -19.97 -9.90
CA SER A 77 -12.61 -18.95 -10.01
C SER A 77 -12.56 -18.02 -8.79
N LEU A 78 -11.34 -17.62 -8.43
CA LEU A 78 -11.06 -16.77 -7.27
C LEU A 78 -10.55 -15.41 -7.73
N GLY A 79 -11.36 -14.36 -7.54
CA GLY A 79 -10.93 -12.98 -7.74
C GLY A 79 -10.20 -12.41 -6.52
N VAL A 80 -9.04 -11.80 -6.75
CA VAL A 80 -8.21 -11.07 -5.78
C VAL A 80 -7.95 -9.67 -6.33
N MET A 81 -8.40 -8.64 -5.61
CA MET A 81 -8.18 -7.25 -5.94
C MET A 81 -7.25 -6.61 -4.91
N LEU A 82 -6.21 -5.93 -5.38
CA LEU A 82 -5.28 -5.14 -4.58
C LEU A 82 -5.58 -3.66 -4.86
N SER A 83 -5.85 -2.87 -3.83
CA SER A 83 -6.09 -1.42 -4.00
C SER A 83 -5.24 -0.58 -3.07
N GLY A 84 -4.90 0.63 -3.51
CA GLY A 84 -4.27 1.68 -2.71
C GLY A 84 -3.30 2.49 -3.56
N ASP A 85 -2.75 3.56 -3.02
CA ASP A 85 -1.91 4.52 -3.73
C ASP A 85 -0.68 3.91 -4.46
N LYS A 86 -0.13 4.66 -5.42
CA LYS A 86 1.08 4.24 -6.15
C LYS A 86 2.27 4.14 -5.20
N GLY A 87 3.14 3.15 -5.42
CA GLY A 87 4.38 2.98 -4.65
C GLY A 87 4.21 2.27 -3.31
N ILE A 88 3.04 1.71 -2.97
CA ILE A 88 2.83 0.99 -1.68
C ILE A 88 3.17 -0.52 -1.75
N GLY A 89 3.65 -1.00 -2.89
CA GLY A 89 4.09 -2.40 -3.07
C GLY A 89 3.04 -3.38 -3.61
N LYS A 90 2.02 -2.90 -4.33
CA LYS A 90 1.02 -3.76 -5.01
C LYS A 90 1.67 -4.67 -6.05
N SER A 91 2.52 -4.13 -6.93
CA SER A 91 3.22 -4.91 -7.96
C SER A 91 4.19 -5.94 -7.35
N LEU A 92 4.82 -5.62 -6.20
CA LEU A 92 5.62 -6.58 -5.45
C LEU A 92 4.75 -7.75 -4.97
N PHE A 93 3.57 -7.47 -4.42
CA PHE A 93 2.64 -8.51 -3.99
C PHE A 93 2.14 -9.37 -5.16
N LEU A 94 1.89 -8.79 -6.34
CA LEU A 94 1.56 -9.56 -7.55
C LEU A 94 2.67 -10.55 -7.91
N ARG A 95 3.94 -10.15 -7.81
CA ARG A 95 5.08 -11.06 -8.02
C ARG A 95 5.10 -12.20 -7.01
N MET A 96 4.81 -11.92 -5.74
CA MET A 96 4.69 -12.96 -4.70
C MET A 96 3.57 -13.97 -5.02
N VAL A 97 2.41 -13.47 -5.47
CA VAL A 97 1.28 -14.33 -5.87
C VAL A 97 1.64 -15.17 -7.10
N ALA A 98 2.32 -14.59 -8.08
CA ALA A 98 2.78 -15.28 -9.29
C ALA A 98 3.83 -16.37 -8.98
N GLU A 99 4.78 -16.09 -8.10
CA GLU A 99 5.76 -17.07 -7.64
C GLU A 99 5.09 -18.23 -6.90
N SER A 100 4.17 -17.93 -5.98
CA SER A 100 3.40 -18.95 -5.28
C SER A 100 2.47 -19.74 -6.22
N ALA A 101 1.90 -19.11 -7.26
CA ALA A 101 1.08 -19.81 -8.26
C ALA A 101 1.89 -20.87 -8.99
N ARG A 102 3.09 -20.52 -9.46
CA ARG A 102 3.99 -21.48 -10.10
C ARG A 102 4.41 -22.61 -9.17
N ALA A 103 4.64 -22.31 -7.89
CA ALA A 103 4.92 -23.33 -6.87
C ALA A 103 3.74 -24.32 -6.66
N HIS A 104 2.51 -23.89 -6.95
CA HIS A 104 1.31 -24.74 -6.95
C HIS A 104 1.03 -25.37 -8.33
N GLY A 105 1.95 -25.25 -9.30
CA GLY A 105 1.80 -25.83 -10.64
C GLY A 105 0.89 -25.03 -11.57
N LEU A 106 0.54 -23.79 -11.23
CA LEU A 106 -0.29 -22.91 -12.06
C LEU A 106 0.60 -22.03 -12.95
N PRO A 107 0.44 -22.07 -14.29
CA PRO A 107 1.02 -21.08 -15.17
C PRO A 107 0.53 -19.67 -14.83
N VAL A 108 1.35 -18.66 -15.16
CA VAL A 108 1.02 -17.25 -14.91
C VAL A 108 0.85 -16.55 -16.24
N VAL A 109 -0.26 -15.83 -16.40
CA VAL A 109 -0.61 -15.05 -17.59
C VAL A 109 -0.73 -13.58 -17.20
N VAL A 110 0.04 -12.73 -17.85
CA VAL A 110 0.05 -11.28 -17.63
C VAL A 110 -0.67 -10.61 -18.79
N VAL A 111 -1.66 -9.79 -18.45
CA VAL A 111 -2.41 -8.99 -19.41
C VAL A 111 -1.96 -7.54 -19.30
N SER A 112 -1.48 -6.98 -20.42
CA SER A 112 -0.96 -5.60 -20.48
C SER A 112 -1.70 -4.71 -21.48
N GLU A 113 -2.58 -5.27 -22.31
CA GLU A 113 -3.25 -4.56 -23.39
C GLU A 113 -4.72 -5.00 -23.51
N ASP A 114 -5.60 -4.07 -23.90
CA ASP A 114 -7.01 -4.34 -24.20
C ASP A 114 -7.17 -4.57 -25.71
N ASN A 115 -7.75 -5.71 -26.08
CA ASN A 115 -8.07 -6.07 -27.46
C ASN A 115 -9.44 -6.78 -27.49
N ASP A 116 -10.22 -6.57 -28.55
CA ASP A 116 -11.53 -7.20 -28.66
C ASP A 116 -11.40 -8.73 -28.70
N GLY A 117 -12.24 -9.44 -27.93
CA GLY A 117 -12.18 -10.90 -27.78
C GLY A 117 -11.21 -11.40 -26.70
N LEU A 118 -10.55 -10.50 -25.94
CA LEU A 118 -9.65 -10.86 -24.84
C LEU A 118 -10.33 -11.75 -23.80
N VAL A 119 -11.58 -11.46 -23.44
CA VAL A 119 -12.32 -12.22 -22.44
C VAL A 119 -12.53 -13.67 -22.86
N ASP A 120 -12.97 -13.88 -24.10
CA ASP A 120 -13.18 -15.23 -24.65
C ASP A 120 -11.86 -15.99 -24.73
N PHE A 121 -10.76 -15.30 -25.08
CA PHE A 121 -9.44 -15.89 -25.06
C PHE A 121 -9.02 -16.32 -23.66
N LEU A 122 -9.18 -15.46 -22.64
CA LEU A 122 -8.85 -15.80 -21.25
C LEU A 122 -9.71 -16.95 -20.71
N ASP A 123 -10.99 -17.00 -21.08
CA ASP A 123 -11.90 -18.10 -20.68
C ASP A 123 -11.56 -19.43 -21.38
N SER A 124 -10.81 -19.41 -22.49
CA SER A 124 -10.35 -20.62 -23.19
C SER A 124 -9.11 -21.28 -22.56
N LEU A 125 -8.41 -20.60 -21.66
CA LEU A 125 -7.15 -21.08 -21.06
C LEU A 125 -7.38 -22.16 -20.00
N ASP A 126 -6.43 -23.06 -19.74
CA ASP A 126 -6.53 -23.99 -18.60
C ASP A 126 -6.44 -23.26 -17.23
N GLU A 127 -6.47 -24.02 -16.13
CA GLU A 127 -6.26 -23.48 -14.78
C GLU A 127 -4.92 -22.72 -14.69
N CYS A 128 -5.00 -21.42 -14.41
CA CYS A 128 -3.84 -20.54 -14.33
C CYS A 128 -4.11 -19.34 -13.40
N LEU A 129 -3.06 -18.59 -13.10
CA LEU A 129 -3.14 -17.26 -12.52
C LEU A 129 -3.15 -16.23 -13.65
N ILE A 130 -4.16 -15.36 -13.70
CA ILE A 130 -4.23 -14.22 -14.61
C ILE A 130 -3.99 -12.93 -13.80
N VAL A 131 -2.98 -12.17 -14.22
CA VAL A 131 -2.51 -10.96 -13.56
C VAL A 131 -2.81 -9.73 -14.41
N PHE A 132 -3.42 -8.73 -13.76
CA PHE A 132 -3.60 -7.38 -14.28
C PHE A 132 -2.92 -6.39 -13.34
N ASP A 133 -1.87 -5.71 -13.78
CA ASP A 133 -1.23 -4.64 -13.00
C ASP A 133 -1.74 -3.29 -13.50
N GLU A 134 -2.08 -2.38 -12.59
CA GLU A 134 -2.67 -1.08 -12.89
C GLU A 134 -3.87 -1.21 -13.83
N PHE A 135 -4.81 -2.08 -13.47
CA PHE A 135 -5.95 -2.51 -14.27
C PHE A 135 -6.75 -1.33 -14.86
N GLU A 136 -6.90 -0.25 -14.09
CA GLU A 136 -7.59 0.97 -14.51
C GLU A 136 -6.92 1.70 -15.68
N LYS A 137 -5.60 1.54 -15.86
CA LYS A 137 -4.86 2.15 -16.97
C LYS A 137 -5.05 1.41 -18.28
N ILE A 138 -5.27 0.09 -18.20
CA ILE A 138 -5.52 -0.75 -19.38
C ILE A 138 -7.01 -0.72 -19.73
N PHE A 139 -7.88 -0.77 -18.72
CA PHE A 139 -9.33 -0.83 -18.89
C PHE A 139 -10.01 0.33 -18.17
N PRO A 140 -10.28 1.46 -18.84
CA PRO A 140 -10.90 2.60 -18.20
C PRO A 140 -12.38 2.33 -17.85
N ALA A 141 -12.82 2.73 -16.66
CA ALA A 141 -14.20 2.52 -16.17
C ALA A 141 -15.28 3.38 -16.88
N GLY A 142 -14.90 4.25 -17.82
CA GLY A 142 -15.78 5.26 -18.41
C GLY A 142 -16.12 6.40 -17.43
N ARG A 143 -16.55 7.57 -17.95
CA ARG A 143 -16.95 8.71 -17.09
C ARG A 143 -18.36 8.50 -16.54
N ARG A 144 -18.56 8.68 -15.24
CA ARG A 144 -19.90 8.70 -14.61
C ARG A 144 -20.81 9.68 -15.35
N GLY A 145 -21.91 9.18 -15.93
CA GLY A 145 -22.95 10.01 -16.56
C GLY A 145 -22.99 10.04 -18.08
N LEU A 146 -22.04 9.42 -18.79
CA LEU A 146 -22.21 9.07 -20.20
C LEU A 146 -22.47 7.57 -20.31
N THR A 147 -23.38 7.19 -21.22
CA THR A 147 -23.90 5.84 -21.51
C THR A 147 -23.02 4.68 -20.99
N ASP A 148 -23.60 3.83 -20.14
CA ASP A 148 -23.01 2.60 -19.55
C ASP A 148 -22.30 1.66 -20.55
N GLY A 149 -22.52 1.83 -21.85
CA GLY A 149 -21.91 1.03 -22.92
C GLY A 149 -20.42 1.27 -23.20
N LEU A 150 -19.76 2.24 -22.55
CA LEU A 150 -18.32 2.52 -22.74
C LEU A 150 -17.41 1.99 -21.61
N ASN A 151 -17.95 1.34 -20.58
CA ASN A 151 -17.12 0.79 -19.51
C ASN A 151 -16.48 -0.54 -19.95
N ARG A 152 -15.23 -0.46 -20.43
CA ARG A 152 -14.43 -1.61 -20.89
C ARG A 152 -14.23 -2.64 -19.78
N GLN A 153 -14.31 -2.28 -18.51
CA GLN A 153 -14.14 -3.24 -17.41
C GLN A 153 -15.32 -4.22 -17.28
N ASN A 154 -16.51 -3.85 -17.76
CA ASN A 154 -17.69 -4.69 -17.65
C ASN A 154 -17.58 -5.97 -18.49
N GLN A 155 -16.69 -6.02 -19.49
CA GLN A 155 -16.44 -7.23 -20.28
C GLN A 155 -15.93 -8.39 -19.41
N PHE A 156 -15.20 -8.09 -18.34
CA PHE A 156 -14.63 -9.12 -17.45
C PHE A 156 -15.65 -9.73 -16.49
N LEU A 157 -16.89 -9.21 -16.41
CA LEU A 157 -17.88 -9.68 -15.45
C LEU A 157 -18.25 -11.16 -15.64
N SER A 158 -18.20 -11.66 -16.88
CA SER A 158 -18.43 -13.08 -17.21
C SER A 158 -17.32 -14.00 -16.71
N LEU A 159 -16.08 -13.53 -16.63
CA LEU A 159 -14.97 -14.34 -16.11
C LEU A 159 -15.11 -14.64 -14.61
N PHE A 160 -15.91 -13.82 -13.90
CA PHE A 160 -16.10 -13.90 -12.45
C PHE A 160 -17.47 -14.44 -12.01
N ASP A 161 -18.39 -14.67 -12.94
CA ASP A 161 -19.74 -15.12 -12.59
C ASP A 161 -19.82 -16.63 -12.27
N GLY A 162 -18.74 -17.37 -12.54
CA GLY A 162 -18.62 -18.79 -12.23
C GLY A 162 -19.29 -19.71 -13.25
N LEU A 163 -19.62 -19.22 -14.44
CA LEU A 163 -20.13 -20.05 -15.54
C LEU A 163 -19.04 -20.89 -16.22
N SER A 164 -17.76 -20.49 -16.09
CA SER A 164 -16.62 -21.26 -16.60
C SER A 164 -16.46 -22.56 -15.83
N SER A 165 -16.28 -23.68 -16.54
CA SER A 165 -16.04 -25.01 -15.95
C SER A 165 -14.63 -25.15 -15.35
N VAL A 166 -13.72 -24.24 -15.70
CA VAL A 166 -12.33 -24.23 -15.25
C VAL A 166 -12.13 -23.08 -14.27
N LYS A 167 -11.68 -23.40 -13.04
CA LYS A 167 -11.41 -22.37 -12.04
C LYS A 167 -10.04 -21.72 -12.25
N ARG A 168 -9.98 -20.39 -12.23
CA ARG A 168 -8.73 -19.62 -12.35
C ARG A 168 -8.58 -18.66 -11.19
N ILE A 169 -7.36 -18.20 -10.94
CA ILE A 169 -7.13 -17.08 -10.02
C ILE A 169 -6.99 -15.82 -10.87
N TYR A 170 -7.80 -14.81 -10.59
CA TYR A 170 -7.67 -13.50 -11.21
C TYR A 170 -7.13 -12.53 -10.16
N CYS A 171 -5.95 -11.98 -10.39
CA CYS A 171 -5.32 -11.03 -9.49
C CYS A 171 -5.14 -9.69 -10.19
N LEU A 172 -5.82 -8.65 -9.70
CA LEU A 172 -5.72 -7.31 -10.26
C LEU A 172 -5.22 -6.30 -9.23
N SER A 173 -4.40 -5.36 -9.66
CA SER A 173 -4.01 -4.19 -8.88
C SER A 173 -4.64 -2.92 -9.42
N VAL A 174 -5.06 -2.02 -8.53
CA VAL A 174 -5.62 -0.71 -8.86
C VAL A 174 -5.10 0.38 -7.93
N ASN A 175 -4.89 1.59 -8.44
CA ASN A 175 -4.46 2.72 -7.61
C ASN A 175 -5.62 3.33 -6.81
N ASP A 176 -6.75 3.59 -7.46
CA ASP A 176 -7.98 4.07 -6.82
C ASP A 176 -9.13 3.10 -7.08
N ILE A 177 -9.86 2.75 -6.03
CA ILE A 177 -11.05 1.91 -6.14
C ILE A 177 -12.19 2.61 -6.89
N ALA A 178 -12.20 3.96 -6.91
CA ALA A 178 -13.16 4.76 -7.66
C ALA A 178 -13.02 4.60 -9.17
N ASP A 179 -11.84 4.19 -9.64
CA ASP A 179 -11.55 3.89 -11.04
C ASP A 179 -11.92 2.45 -11.44
N VAL A 180 -12.55 1.70 -10.53
CA VAL A 180 -13.07 0.36 -10.78
C VAL A 180 -14.59 0.38 -10.83
N SER A 181 -15.15 -0.33 -11.79
CA SER A 181 -16.59 -0.55 -11.94
C SER A 181 -17.19 -1.08 -10.63
N THR A 182 -18.28 -0.44 -10.17
CA THR A 182 -19.01 -0.85 -8.96
C THR A 182 -19.52 -2.30 -9.05
N TYR A 183 -19.72 -2.81 -10.27
CA TYR A 183 -20.12 -4.19 -10.55
C TYR A 183 -19.01 -5.22 -10.25
N LEU A 184 -17.74 -4.80 -10.22
CA LEU A 184 -16.60 -5.63 -9.82
C LEU A 184 -16.38 -5.57 -8.31
N VAL A 185 -16.42 -4.38 -7.72
CA VAL A 185 -16.04 -4.14 -6.31
C VAL A 185 -17.02 -4.75 -5.28
N ASN A 186 -18.33 -4.67 -5.53
CA ASN A 186 -19.35 -4.94 -4.49
C ASN A 186 -19.99 -6.33 -4.56
N ARG A 187 -19.29 -7.35 -5.09
CA ARG A 187 -19.80 -8.73 -5.12
C ARG A 187 -18.75 -9.74 -4.62
N PRO A 188 -18.88 -10.25 -3.38
CA PRO A 188 -18.03 -11.32 -2.84
C PRO A 188 -18.04 -12.61 -3.68
N GLY A 189 -19.08 -12.76 -4.51
CA GLY A 189 -19.19 -13.81 -5.53
C GLY A 189 -18.07 -13.78 -6.58
N ARG A 190 -17.56 -12.59 -6.89
CA ARG A 190 -16.63 -12.30 -8.00
C ARG A 190 -15.22 -12.06 -7.47
N PHE A 191 -15.08 -11.12 -6.55
CA PHE A 191 -13.83 -10.87 -5.83
C PHE A 191 -13.98 -11.35 -4.40
N HIS A 192 -13.37 -12.49 -4.12
CA HIS A 192 -13.36 -13.06 -2.78
C HIS A 192 -12.45 -12.26 -1.84
N TYR A 193 -11.35 -11.73 -2.38
CA TYR A 193 -10.41 -10.90 -1.62
C TYR A 193 -10.33 -9.50 -2.21
N HIS A 194 -10.59 -8.50 -1.38
CA HIS A 194 -10.19 -7.11 -1.60
C HIS A 194 -9.13 -6.74 -0.55
N LEU A 195 -7.87 -6.78 -0.95
CA LEU A 195 -6.74 -6.44 -0.10
C LEU A 195 -6.42 -4.95 -0.28
N ARG A 196 -6.75 -4.16 0.73
CA ARG A 196 -6.36 -2.76 0.80
C ARG A 196 -4.93 -2.67 1.31
N PHE A 197 -4.11 -1.95 0.56
CA PHE A 197 -2.74 -1.62 0.91
C PHE A 197 -2.76 -0.18 1.42
N ASP A 198 -2.22 -0.02 2.60
CA ASP A 198 -2.06 1.28 3.24
C ASP A 198 -0.59 1.69 3.18
N TYR A 199 -0.32 2.93 3.58
CA TYR A 199 1.05 3.41 3.75
C TYR A 199 1.77 2.59 4.84
N PRO A 200 3.07 2.31 4.66
CA PRO A 200 3.88 1.61 5.66
C PRO A 200 3.84 2.34 7.01
N GLY A 201 3.51 1.59 8.05
CA GLY A 201 3.54 2.11 9.42
C GLY A 201 4.96 2.31 9.94
N PRO A 202 5.14 2.95 11.11
CA PRO A 202 6.45 3.25 11.68
C PRO A 202 7.37 2.03 11.77
N GLU A 203 6.84 0.90 12.23
CA GLU A 203 7.62 -0.33 12.38
C GLU A 203 8.11 -0.88 11.03
N GLU A 204 7.26 -0.81 10.01
CA GLU A 204 7.60 -1.20 8.64
C GLU A 204 8.64 -0.26 8.04
N VAL A 205 8.54 1.05 8.32
CA VAL A 205 9.52 2.07 7.93
C VAL A 205 10.87 1.85 8.58
N ARG A 206 10.92 1.64 9.91
CA ARG A 206 12.18 1.32 10.62
C ARG A 206 12.86 0.12 10.01
N GLN A 207 12.13 -0.98 9.88
CA GLN A 207 12.68 -2.22 9.35
C GLN A 207 13.17 -2.04 7.91
N TYR A 208 12.42 -1.31 7.07
CA TYR A 208 12.84 -0.99 5.72
C TYR A 208 14.13 -0.18 5.69
N LEU A 209 14.24 0.88 6.49
CA LEU A 209 15.41 1.77 6.50
C LEU A 209 16.65 1.08 7.07
N VAL A 210 16.52 0.26 8.12
CA VAL A 210 17.62 -0.55 8.65
C VAL A 210 18.18 -1.48 7.56
N ASP A 211 17.30 -2.07 6.76
CA ASP A 211 17.69 -3.00 5.70
C ASP A 211 18.27 -2.28 4.47
N GLN A 212 17.73 -1.10 4.12
CA GLN A 212 18.11 -0.38 2.92
C GLN A 212 19.22 0.66 3.13
N ALA A 213 19.43 1.16 4.34
CA ALA A 213 20.47 2.13 4.70
C ALA A 213 21.31 1.58 5.86
N PRO A 214 22.06 0.48 5.65
CA PRO A 214 22.87 -0.11 6.70
C PRO A 214 23.96 0.88 7.14
N GLY A 215 23.88 1.34 8.39
CA GLY A 215 24.82 2.33 8.96
C GLY A 215 24.27 3.75 9.07
N ALA A 216 23.03 4.00 8.64
CA ALA A 216 22.33 5.24 8.96
C ALA A 216 22.19 5.41 10.49
N ASP A 217 22.19 6.66 10.95
CA ASP A 217 22.00 6.98 12.36
C ASP A 217 20.64 6.45 12.85
N PRO A 218 20.60 5.63 13.92
CA PRO A 218 19.36 5.13 14.50
C PRO A 218 18.35 6.23 14.86
N ASP A 219 18.82 7.41 15.29
CA ASP A 219 17.95 8.53 15.66
C ASP A 219 17.28 9.11 14.40
N GLU A 220 18.00 9.18 13.28
CA GLU A 220 17.42 9.60 11.99
C GLU A 220 16.43 8.59 11.43
N ILE A 221 16.71 7.28 11.57
CA ILE A 221 15.73 6.23 11.21
C ILE A 221 14.44 6.39 12.03
N GLU A 222 14.55 6.66 13.33
CA GLU A 222 13.39 6.89 14.19
C GLU A 222 12.63 8.16 13.75
N ASN A 223 13.34 9.25 13.41
CA ASN A 223 12.71 10.46 12.88
C ASN A 223 11.84 10.16 11.65
N VAL A 224 12.32 9.36 10.69
CA VAL A 224 11.52 8.98 9.50
C VAL A 224 10.31 8.11 9.87
N ALA A 225 10.50 7.15 10.78
CA ALA A 225 9.42 6.28 11.24
C ALA A 225 8.31 7.05 11.95
N LEU A 226 8.66 8.06 12.72
CA LEU A 226 7.72 8.95 13.38
C LEU A 226 7.02 9.88 12.37
N PHE A 227 7.77 10.35 11.38
CA PHE A 227 7.23 11.17 10.28
C PHE A 227 6.19 10.41 9.44
N SER A 228 6.35 9.09 9.24
CA SER A 228 5.39 8.28 8.47
C SER A 228 3.98 8.18 9.09
N ARG A 229 3.82 8.54 10.37
CA ARG A 229 2.50 8.64 11.01
C ARG A 229 1.68 9.83 10.53
N ARG A 230 2.35 10.85 9.98
CA ARG A 230 1.76 12.14 9.63
C ARG A 230 1.86 12.42 8.14
N ALA A 231 2.92 11.95 7.51
CA ALA A 231 3.10 11.99 6.08
C ALA A 231 2.83 10.64 5.45
N ARG A 232 2.22 10.67 4.27
CA ARG A 232 1.97 9.51 3.42
C ARG A 232 3.26 9.06 2.72
N LEU A 233 4.16 8.41 3.47
CA LEU A 233 5.42 7.88 2.94
C LEU A 233 5.21 6.53 2.25
N ASN A 234 5.24 6.49 0.91
CA ASN A 234 5.22 5.24 0.16
C ASN A 234 6.66 4.68 0.01
N TYR A 235 6.81 3.48 -0.58
CA TYR A 235 8.14 2.87 -0.75
C TYR A 235 9.04 3.61 -1.73
N ASP A 236 8.49 4.41 -2.65
CA ASP A 236 9.30 5.27 -3.52
C ASP A 236 9.94 6.40 -2.71
N HIS A 237 9.18 7.02 -1.78
CA HIS A 237 9.71 7.99 -0.81
C HIS A 237 10.75 7.34 0.10
N LEU A 238 10.43 6.18 0.68
CA LEU A 238 11.37 5.48 1.58
C LEU A 238 12.65 5.08 0.88
N ARG A 239 12.60 4.69 -0.40
CA ARG A 239 13.79 4.36 -1.18
C ARG A 239 14.68 5.59 -1.39
N ALA A 240 14.09 6.75 -1.66
CA ALA A 240 14.83 8.01 -1.79
C ALA A 240 15.47 8.41 -0.45
N ILE A 241 14.69 8.36 0.64
CA ILE A 241 15.18 8.66 1.99
C ILE A 241 16.30 7.70 2.39
N ALA A 242 16.14 6.39 2.16
CA ALA A 242 17.16 5.39 2.43
C ALA A 242 18.44 5.60 1.61
N PHE A 243 18.31 6.12 0.38
CA PHE A 243 19.46 6.42 -0.45
C PHE A 243 20.28 7.59 0.15
N GLU A 244 19.61 8.65 0.59
CA GLU A 244 20.27 9.80 1.23
C GLU A 244 20.86 9.45 2.59
N LEU A 245 20.13 8.71 3.44
CA LEU A 245 20.62 8.29 4.78
C LEU A 245 21.83 7.35 4.75
N ARG A 246 22.24 6.83 3.58
CA ARG A 246 23.50 6.10 3.44
C ARG A 246 24.72 7.01 3.50
N GLN A 247 24.54 8.30 3.25
CA GLN A 247 25.61 9.28 3.34
C GLN A 247 25.88 9.57 4.83
N PRO A 248 27.15 9.56 5.27
CA PRO A 248 27.48 9.93 6.65
C PRO A 248 26.99 11.34 6.98
N ASP A 249 26.62 11.56 8.24
CA ASP A 249 26.23 12.86 8.80
C ASP A 249 25.01 13.53 8.13
N THR A 250 24.24 12.80 7.30
CA THR A 250 23.02 13.33 6.68
C THR A 250 21.87 13.33 7.67
N LEU A 251 21.24 14.50 7.81
CA LEU A 251 20.09 14.68 8.69
C LEU A 251 18.79 14.46 7.92
N PHE A 252 17.80 13.80 8.52
CA PHE A 252 16.49 13.63 7.90
C PHE A 252 15.81 14.96 7.58
N SER A 253 16.04 16.01 8.38
CA SER A 253 15.51 17.35 8.11
C SER A 253 15.98 17.92 6.76
N GLU A 254 17.23 17.67 6.37
CA GLU A 254 17.77 18.12 5.08
C GLU A 254 17.12 17.35 3.93
N ILE A 255 16.91 16.04 4.13
CA ILE A 255 16.25 15.17 3.15
C ILE A 255 14.79 15.60 2.90
N VAL A 256 14.05 15.98 3.95
CA VAL A 256 12.65 16.40 3.82
C VAL A 256 12.53 17.71 3.02
N ASP A 257 13.46 18.64 3.21
CA ASP A 257 13.50 19.91 2.47
C ASP A 257 13.84 19.69 0.98
N ASP A 258 14.75 18.77 0.70
CA ASP A 258 15.25 18.51 -0.64
C ASP A 258 14.36 17.57 -1.46
N LEU A 259 13.66 16.64 -0.80
CA LEU A 259 12.77 15.71 -1.47
C LEU A 259 11.39 16.35 -1.76
N ASN A 260 10.86 16.07 -2.95
CA ASN A 260 9.49 16.41 -3.34
C ASN A 260 8.43 15.53 -2.63
N ILE A 261 8.54 15.38 -1.31
CA ILE A 261 7.54 14.75 -0.46
C ILE A 261 6.47 15.81 -0.24
N LYS A 262 5.45 15.81 -1.09
CA LYS A 262 4.33 16.74 -0.97
C LYS A 262 3.70 16.61 0.42
N SER A 263 3.54 17.77 1.06
CA SER A 263 2.81 18.03 2.32
C SER A 263 3.62 17.86 3.61
N VAL A 264 4.43 18.88 3.91
CA VAL A 264 4.59 19.38 5.28
C VAL A 264 3.89 20.74 5.35
N GLU A 265 2.57 20.74 5.17
CA GLU A 265 1.79 21.91 5.61
C GLU A 265 1.78 21.91 7.15
N PRO A 266 1.87 23.08 7.80
CA PRO A 266 1.75 23.15 9.24
C PRO A 266 0.47 22.45 9.70
N GLY A 267 0.60 21.56 10.69
CA GLY A 267 -0.55 20.94 11.31
C GLY A 267 -1.11 21.86 12.38
N THR A 268 -2.42 22.00 12.47
CA THR A 268 -3.05 22.56 13.68
C THR A 268 -3.02 21.49 14.76
N TYR A 269 -2.34 21.74 15.86
CA TYR A 269 -2.27 20.84 17.01
C TYR A 269 -3.05 21.44 18.18
N ARG A 270 -3.92 20.64 18.77
CA ARG A 270 -4.44 20.88 20.12
C ARG A 270 -3.37 20.47 21.12
N ILE A 271 -2.85 21.42 21.88
CA ILE A 271 -1.90 21.18 22.95
C ILE A 271 -2.65 21.18 24.27
N GLU A 272 -2.38 20.21 25.14
CA GLU A 272 -2.97 20.07 26.46
C GLU A 272 -1.88 19.91 27.52
N ALA A 273 -1.76 20.88 28.41
CA ALA A 273 -0.88 20.84 29.58
C ALA A 273 -1.71 20.52 30.83
N ARG A 274 -1.39 19.42 31.50
CA ARG A 274 -2.03 19.02 32.76
C ARG A 274 -1.15 19.41 33.92
N PHE A 275 -1.72 20.06 34.94
CA PHE A 275 -1.02 20.55 36.12
C PHE A 275 -1.23 19.62 37.33
N PRO A 276 -0.35 19.70 38.37
CA PRO A 276 -0.45 18.86 39.57
C PRO A 276 -1.77 18.98 40.33
N ASP A 277 -2.44 20.13 40.22
CA ASP A 277 -3.74 20.41 40.83
C ASP A 277 -4.94 19.86 40.01
N GLY A 278 -4.66 19.16 38.91
CA GLY A 278 -5.65 18.56 38.02
C GLY A 278 -6.20 19.53 36.97
N LYS A 279 -5.78 20.80 36.95
CA LYS A 279 -6.18 21.73 35.87
C LYS A 279 -5.55 21.32 34.54
N VAL A 280 -6.28 21.56 33.47
CA VAL A 280 -5.81 21.36 32.10
C VAL A 280 -5.90 22.70 31.39
N TRP A 281 -4.78 23.15 30.84
CA TRP A 281 -4.74 24.28 29.91
C TRP A 281 -4.61 23.73 28.51
N ALA A 282 -5.37 24.27 27.57
CA ALA A 282 -5.35 23.80 26.21
C ALA A 282 -5.50 24.94 25.21
N ASP A 283 -4.78 24.84 24.10
CA ASP A 283 -4.87 25.77 22.99
C ASP A 283 -4.70 25.04 21.65
N GLU A 284 -5.13 25.67 20.56
CA GLU A 284 -4.89 25.21 19.20
C GLU A 284 -3.84 26.08 18.54
N VAL A 285 -2.77 25.44 18.08
CA VAL A 285 -1.63 26.15 17.49
C VAL A 285 -1.22 25.48 16.20
N GLU A 286 -0.99 26.30 15.19
CA GLU A 286 -0.42 25.86 13.94
C GLU A 286 1.10 25.77 14.13
N ILE A 287 1.62 24.55 14.24
CA ILE A 287 3.06 24.33 14.41
C ILE A 287 3.56 23.44 13.29
N ASN A 288 4.60 23.91 12.61
CA ASN A 288 5.41 23.07 11.77
C ASN A 288 6.44 22.31 12.63
N LEU A 289 6.04 21.16 13.19
CA LEU A 289 6.93 20.29 13.97
C LEU A 289 8.10 19.73 13.14
N PHE A 290 8.14 19.94 11.82
CA PHE A 290 9.00 19.20 10.90
C PHE A 290 9.92 20.06 10.04
N GLU A 291 9.82 21.39 10.09
CA GLU A 291 10.73 22.27 9.33
C GLU A 291 12.19 22.09 9.77
N ARG A 292 12.45 21.81 11.06
CA ARG A 292 13.77 21.55 11.66
C ARG A 292 13.66 20.92 13.04
N GLY A 293 14.24 19.73 13.21
CA GLY A 293 14.15 18.93 14.43
C GLY A 293 15.04 19.39 15.60
N ASP A 294 15.96 20.32 15.36
CA ASP A 294 16.91 20.93 16.31
C ASP A 294 16.52 22.36 16.71
N VAL A 295 15.62 23.00 15.95
CA VAL A 295 15.13 24.35 16.25
C VAL A 295 13.99 24.26 17.26
N GLY A 296 14.11 25.02 18.35
CA GLY A 296 13.06 25.14 19.36
C GLY A 296 11.73 25.61 18.74
N ARG A 297 10.63 25.00 19.17
CA ARG A 297 9.26 25.41 18.87
C ARG A 297 8.64 25.95 20.14
N THR A 298 8.25 27.22 20.08
CA THR A 298 7.56 27.88 21.19
C THR A 298 6.09 27.98 20.87
N PHE A 299 5.25 27.59 21.82
CA PHE A 299 3.83 27.82 21.78
C PHE A 299 3.40 28.53 23.06
N GLU A 300 2.27 29.22 22.98
CA GLU A 300 1.70 29.93 24.12
C GLU A 300 0.49 29.15 24.64
N LEU A 301 0.45 28.93 25.95
CA LEU A 301 -0.73 28.44 26.65
C LEU A 301 -1.32 29.57 27.45
N ARG A 302 -2.51 30.01 27.05
CA ARG A 302 -3.23 31.10 27.72
C ARG A 302 -4.29 30.58 28.67
N ASN A 303 -4.43 31.26 29.80
CA ASN A 303 -5.66 31.22 30.61
C ASN A 303 -6.23 32.65 30.77
N SER A 304 -7.31 32.81 31.54
CA SER A 304 -7.98 34.10 31.72
C SER A 304 -7.16 35.20 32.42
N MET A 305 -5.99 34.88 32.99
CA MET A 305 -5.16 35.79 33.78
C MET A 305 -3.65 35.74 33.49
N ARG A 306 -3.15 34.70 32.82
CA ARG A 306 -1.71 34.46 32.59
C ARG A 306 -1.48 33.75 31.26
N SER A 307 -0.32 33.97 30.64
CA SER A 307 0.23 33.10 29.61
C SER A 307 1.48 32.37 30.10
N ILE A 308 1.72 31.18 29.54
CA ILE A 308 2.99 30.49 29.65
C ILE A 308 3.48 30.22 28.24
N PHE A 309 4.72 30.60 27.95
CA PHE A 309 5.42 30.23 26.75
C PHE A 309 6.17 28.93 27.01
N ALA A 310 5.96 27.96 26.14
CA ALA A 310 6.48 26.63 26.27
C ALA A 310 7.30 26.28 25.03
N SER A 311 8.59 26.05 25.22
CA SER A 311 9.54 25.73 24.16
C SER A 311 9.97 24.28 24.27
N PHE A 312 9.99 23.58 23.13
CA PHE A 312 10.54 22.23 23.03
C PHE A 312 11.24 22.05 21.70
N VAL A 313 12.11 21.06 21.60
CA VAL A 313 12.76 20.70 20.35
C VAL A 313 12.04 19.47 19.77
N PRO A 314 11.65 19.42 18.48
CA PRO A 314 10.84 18.32 17.96
C PRO A 314 11.45 16.91 18.11
N ARG A 315 12.78 16.78 18.16
CA ARG A 315 13.47 15.51 18.47
C ARG A 315 13.15 14.93 19.86
N ASP A 316 12.64 15.77 20.76
CA ASP A 316 12.32 15.39 22.14
C ASP A 316 10.90 14.84 22.30
N LEU A 317 10.13 14.83 21.21
CA LEU A 317 8.75 14.35 21.18
C LEU A 317 8.69 12.82 21.26
N ILE A 318 7.83 12.33 22.15
CA ILE A 318 7.50 10.91 22.28
C ILE A 318 6.16 10.68 21.59
N PHE A 319 6.12 9.78 20.60
CA PHE A 319 4.89 9.50 19.85
C PHE A 319 4.22 8.21 20.34
N GLU A 320 2.98 8.32 20.80
CA GLU A 320 2.21 7.21 21.35
C GLU A 320 1.39 6.47 20.28
N PRO A 321 1.17 5.15 20.41
CA PRO A 321 0.45 4.33 19.42
C PRO A 321 -0.95 4.85 19.01
N ASP A 322 -1.60 5.65 19.86
CA ASP A 322 -2.91 6.24 19.63
C ASP A 322 -2.88 7.55 18.81
N GLY A 323 -1.69 7.99 18.37
CA GLY A 323 -1.49 9.23 17.63
C GLY A 323 -1.15 10.44 18.52
N GLY A 324 -1.21 10.27 19.85
CA GLY A 324 -0.74 11.27 20.80
C GLY A 324 0.75 11.57 20.63
N ILE A 325 1.12 12.82 20.87
CA ILE A 325 2.51 13.24 21.02
C ILE A 325 2.70 13.76 22.43
N PHE A 326 3.75 13.34 23.10
CA PHE A 326 4.12 13.79 24.43
C PHE A 326 5.42 14.58 24.38
N VAL A 327 5.43 15.70 25.10
CA VAL A 327 6.67 16.43 25.38
C VAL A 327 7.08 16.09 26.81
N PRO A 328 8.23 15.43 27.03
CA PRO A 328 8.77 15.20 28.36
C PRO A 328 8.99 16.53 29.08
N ILE A 329 8.56 16.63 30.34
CA ILE A 329 8.64 17.88 31.11
C ILE A 329 10.09 18.33 31.34
N ASP A 330 11.02 17.39 31.47
CA ASP A 330 12.46 17.65 31.58
C ASP A 330 13.10 18.21 30.30
N ARG A 331 12.36 18.19 29.18
CA ARG A 331 12.76 18.72 27.88
C ARG A 331 11.89 19.90 27.43
N LEU A 332 11.06 20.42 28.33
CA LEU A 332 10.17 21.55 28.10
C LEU A 332 10.66 22.77 28.87
N GLU A 333 11.01 23.83 28.16
CA GLU A 333 11.37 25.10 28.76
C GLU A 333 10.11 25.96 28.89
N LEU A 334 9.82 26.46 30.10
CA LEU A 334 8.65 27.28 30.38
C LEU A 334 9.04 28.67 30.87
N LEU A 335 8.40 29.68 30.30
CA LEU A 335 8.57 31.09 30.67
C LEU A 335 7.19 31.73 30.93
N GLY A 336 7.10 32.57 31.95
CA GLY A 336 5.93 33.40 32.24
C GLY A 336 5.87 34.69 31.42
N ASP A 337 4.84 35.50 31.66
CA ASP A 337 4.57 36.76 30.93
C ASP A 337 5.73 37.78 30.97
N ASP A 338 6.57 37.74 32.00
CA ASP A 338 7.72 38.64 32.21
C ASP A 338 9.08 37.89 32.11
N ASP A 339 9.14 36.79 31.33
CA ASP A 339 10.30 35.88 31.23
C ASP A 339 10.72 35.25 32.59
N GLU A 340 9.85 35.30 33.61
CA GLU A 340 10.06 34.66 34.91
C GLU A 340 9.74 33.16 34.84
N GLU A 341 10.52 32.32 35.54
CA GLU A 341 10.21 30.89 35.65
C GLU A 341 8.85 30.70 36.35
N PRO A 342 7.95 29.87 35.81
CA PRO A 342 6.65 29.65 36.42
C PRO A 342 6.78 28.91 37.74
N GLU A 343 6.02 29.34 38.75
CA GLU A 343 5.97 28.68 40.08
C GLU A 343 5.46 27.23 40.02
N ILE A 344 4.73 26.87 38.96
CA ILE A 344 4.12 25.54 38.80
C ILE A 344 4.32 25.07 37.36
N TYR A 345 4.96 23.92 37.22
CA TYR A 345 5.14 23.22 35.94
C TYR A 345 3.99 22.21 35.71
N PRO A 346 3.59 21.96 34.45
CA PRO A 346 2.68 20.89 34.13
C PRO A 346 3.34 19.53 34.44
N THR A 347 2.52 18.55 34.82
CA THR A 347 2.94 17.15 34.98
C THR A 347 3.06 16.41 33.65
N SER A 348 2.36 16.90 32.63
CA SER A 348 2.43 16.33 31.27
C SER A 348 1.96 17.36 30.23
N VAL A 349 2.61 17.39 29.08
CA VAL A 349 2.15 18.10 27.89
C VAL A 349 1.90 17.11 26.77
N ARG A 350 0.69 17.16 26.21
CA ARG A 350 0.25 16.30 25.12
C ARG A 350 -0.17 17.15 23.92
N LEU A 351 0.29 16.81 22.73
CA LEU A 351 -0.18 17.38 21.47
C LEU A 351 -1.04 16.35 20.74
N THR A 352 -2.16 16.81 20.19
CA THR A 352 -3.08 16.02 19.37
C THR A 352 -3.36 16.80 18.09
N LEU A 353 -3.20 16.18 16.92
CA LEU A 353 -3.47 16.86 15.65
C LEU A 353 -4.98 17.15 15.52
N ALA A 354 -5.35 18.41 15.36
CA ALA A 354 -6.73 18.82 15.16
C ALA A 354 -7.25 18.25 13.84
N GLY A 355 -8.45 17.66 13.87
CA GLY A 355 -9.05 17.01 12.69
C GLY A 355 -8.68 15.54 12.48
N GLN A 356 -7.80 14.94 13.31
CA GLN A 356 -7.74 13.48 13.39
C GLN A 356 -8.97 12.97 14.16
N GLY A 357 -9.90 12.32 13.43
CA GLY A 357 -10.84 11.41 14.09
C GLY A 357 -10.03 10.36 14.84
N ASN A 358 -10.38 10.10 16.11
CA ASN A 358 -9.83 9.00 16.89
C ASN A 358 -9.92 7.71 16.07
N TYR A 359 -8.82 7.25 15.47
CA TYR A 359 -8.70 5.88 15.02
C TYR A 359 -8.44 5.02 16.26
N GLY A 360 -9.48 4.81 17.05
CA GLY A 360 -9.49 3.77 18.06
C GLY A 360 -9.48 2.43 17.34
N PHE A 361 -8.35 1.72 17.38
CA PHE A 361 -8.39 0.27 17.22
C PHE A 361 -9.11 -0.31 18.44
N GLY A 362 -10.42 -0.51 18.29
CA GLY A 362 -11.19 -1.32 19.22
C GLY A 362 -10.67 -2.75 19.20
N LEU A 363 -9.83 -3.10 20.17
CA LEU A 363 -9.84 -4.46 20.68
C LEU A 363 -11.22 -4.66 21.29
N TRP A 364 -11.92 -5.70 20.85
CA TRP A 364 -13.17 -6.14 21.41
C TRP A 364 -13.02 -6.27 22.93
N ASP A 365 -13.67 -5.38 23.66
CA ASP A 365 -13.72 -5.45 25.12
C ASP A 365 -14.51 -6.71 25.47
N THR A 366 -13.78 -7.75 25.82
CA THR A 366 -14.31 -9.01 26.34
C THR A 366 -14.44 -8.87 27.85
N ALA A 367 -15.32 -7.98 28.30
CA ALA A 367 -15.77 -7.95 29.68
C ALA A 367 -17.16 -7.29 29.78
N GLU A 368 -18.06 -8.01 30.45
CA GLU A 368 -19.34 -7.52 30.99
C GLU A 368 -20.57 -7.51 30.08
N ILE A 369 -20.94 -8.73 29.67
CA ILE A 369 -22.25 -9.26 30.06
C ILE A 369 -22.37 -9.15 31.58
N ARG A 370 -23.04 -8.11 32.09
CA ARG A 370 -23.86 -8.13 33.31
C ARG A 370 -24.64 -6.81 33.46
N ALA A 371 -25.96 -6.97 33.55
CA ALA A 371 -26.97 -6.02 34.03
C ALA A 371 -27.42 -4.86 33.10
N ARG A 372 -28.31 -5.17 32.15
CA ARG A 372 -29.77 -4.99 32.30
C ARG A 372 -30.51 -5.46 31.05
#